data_AF-S4UJC8-F1
#
_entry.id   AF-S4UJC8-F1
#
_cell.length_a   1.000
_cell.length_b   1.000
_cell.length_c   1.000
_cell.angle_alpha   90.00
_cell.angle_beta   90.00
_cell.angle_gamma   90.00
#
_symmetry.space_group_name_H-M   'P 1'
#
loop_
_entity.id
_entity.type
_entity.pdbx_description
1 polymer ?
#
loop_
_entity_poly.entity_id
_entity_poly.type
_entity_poly.pdbx_seq_one_letter_code
_entity_poly.pdbx_strand_id
1 'polypeptide(L)'
;MFFSLILYLIGLMGFIVNRKNLVLMLLCLELMLLAVALLLLLSSYSYSDILAQGFGIYVIAVAAAESAIGLAIIVAFYRLRGSIAISNPKR
;
A
#
# COMPACT_ATOMS: atom_id res chain seq x y z
N MET A 1 -2.29 -16.95 -8.69
CA MET A 1 -1.55 -16.89 -7.41
C MET A 1 -0.15 -16.29 -7.59
N PHE A 2 0.71 -16.84 -8.46
CA PHE A 2 2.06 -16.30 -8.73
C PHE A 2 2.08 -14.82 -9.14
N PHE A 3 1.13 -14.38 -9.97
CA PHE A 3 1.04 -12.98 -10.39
C PHE A 3 0.90 -12.00 -9.20
N SER A 4 0.03 -12.31 -8.24
CA SER A 4 -0.14 -11.51 -7.03
C SER A 4 1.14 -11.51 -6.19
N LEU A 5 1.82 -12.65 -6.09
CA LEU A 5 3.09 -12.74 -5.35
C LEU A 5 4.20 -11.89 -6.00
N ILE A 6 4.27 -11.87 -7.34
CA ILE A 6 5.19 -11.02 -8.09
C ILE A 6 4.86 -9.53 -7.87
N LEU A 7 3.59 -9.14 -7.94
CA LEU A 7 3.16 -7.77 -7.66
C LEU A 7 3.53 -7.34 -6.24
N TYR A 8 3.31 -8.21 -5.25
CA TYR A 8 3.68 -7.94 -3.86
C TYR A 8 5.20 -7.73 -3.72
N LEU A 9 6.03 -8.58 -4.34
CA LEU A 9 7.47 -8.42 -4.33
C LEU A 9 7.95 -7.14 -5.02
N ILE A 10 7.31 -6.73 -6.11
CA ILE A 10 7.60 -5.46 -6.78
C ILE A 10 7.26 -4.28 -5.86
N GLY A 11 6.09 -4.32 -5.20
CA GLY A 11 5.70 -3.33 -4.21
C GLY A 11 6.69 -3.24 -3.04
N LEU A 12 7.12 -4.40 -2.52
CA LEU A 12 8.11 -4.50 -1.44
C LEU A 12 9.47 -3.91 -1.85
N MET A 13 9.96 -4.26 -3.04
CA MET A 13 11.21 -3.72 -3.58
C MET A 13 11.12 -2.20 -3.79
N GLY A 14 10.01 -1.72 -4.36
CA GLY A 14 9.75 -0.29 -4.53
C GLY A 14 9.75 0.47 -3.20
N PHE A 15 9.17 -0.12 -2.15
CA PHE A 15 9.14 0.46 -0.81
C PHE A 15 10.53 0.57 -0.18
N ILE A 16 11.37 -0.46 -0.34
CA ILE A 16 12.74 -0.47 0.22
C ILE A 16 13.66 0.49 -0.52
N VAL A 17 13.53 0.60 -1.85
CA VAL A 17 14.39 1.47 -2.67
C VAL A 17 14.02 2.94 -2.50
N ASN A 18 12.72 3.27 -2.49
CA ASN A 18 12.24 4.66 -2.56
C ASN A 18 12.00 5.33 -1.20
N ARG A 19 12.98 5.24 -0.30
CA ARG A 19 12.90 5.77 1.09
C ARG A 19 12.87 7.30 1.21
N LYS A 20 13.12 8.04 0.12
CA LYS A 20 13.24 9.51 0.15
C LYS A 20 11.91 10.23 -0.04
N ASN A 21 10.96 9.61 -0.74
CA ASN A 21 9.71 10.24 -1.15
C ASN A 21 8.54 9.54 -0.46
N LEU A 22 7.94 10.20 0.54
CA LEU A 22 6.82 9.67 1.31
C LEU A 22 5.64 9.23 0.42
N VAL A 23 5.29 10.03 -0.60
CA VAL A 23 4.20 9.71 -1.54
C VAL A 23 4.47 8.41 -2.29
N LEU A 24 5.71 8.20 -2.73
CA LEU A 24 6.07 7.00 -3.47
C LEU A 24 6.05 5.76 -2.58
N MET A 25 6.41 5.90 -1.30
CA MET A 25 6.26 4.82 -0.32
C MET A 25 4.79 4.45 -0.07
N LEU A 26 3.88 5.42 0.04
CA LEU A 26 2.44 5.14 0.15
C LEU A 26 1.93 4.40 -1.08
N LEU A 27 2.34 4.82 -2.29
CA LEU A 27 1.93 4.14 -3.52
C LEU A 27 2.43 2.68 -3.56
N CYS A 28 3.63 2.41 -3.06
CA CYS A 28 4.13 1.03 -2.92
C CYS A 28 3.33 0.22 -1.88
N LEU A 29 2.89 0.83 -0.78
CA LEU A 29 2.02 0.19 0.22
C LEU A 29 0.65 -0.18 -0.37
N GLU A 30 0.02 0.72 -1.11
CA GLU A 30 -1.23 0.45 -1.84
C GLU A 30 -1.08 -0.73 -2.80
N LEU A 31 0.03 -0.79 -3.53
CA LEU A 31 0.31 -1.88 -4.47
C LEU A 31 0.48 -3.23 -3.75
N MET A 32 1.09 -3.24 -2.57
CA MET A 32 1.20 -4.44 -1.73
C MET A 32 -0.17 -4.90 -1.19
N LEU A 33 -1.01 -3.98 -0.69
CA LEU A 33 -2.35 -4.31 -0.20
C LEU A 33 -3.27 -4.81 -1.33
N LEU A 34 -3.18 -4.18 -2.51
CA LEU A 34 -3.90 -4.64 -3.70
C LEU A 34 -3.47 -6.05 -4.10
N ALA A 35 -2.17 -6.35 -4.05
CA ALA A 35 -1.67 -7.70 -4.33
C ALA A 35 -2.24 -8.75 -3.36
N VAL A 36 -2.34 -8.42 -2.07
CA VAL A 36 -2.95 -9.29 -1.05
C VAL A 36 -4.46 -9.48 -1.30
N ALA A 37 -5.20 -8.42 -1.62
CA ALA A 37 -6.62 -8.54 -1.97
C ALA A 37 -6.83 -9.44 -3.20
N LEU A 38 -5.94 -9.33 -4.19
CA LEU A 38 -5.97 -10.15 -5.41
C LEU A 38 -5.64 -11.62 -5.10
N LEU A 39 -4.72 -11.88 -4.17
CA LEU A 39 -4.43 -13.24 -3.67
C LEU A 39 -5.67 -13.89 -3.05
N LEU A 40 -6.36 -13.15 -2.19
CA LEU A 40 -7.59 -13.59 -1.52
C LEU A 40 -8.69 -13.91 -2.54
N LEU A 41 -8.93 -13.02 -3.52
CA LEU A 41 -9.89 -13.25 -4.60
C LEU A 41 -9.56 -14.48 -5.45
N LEU A 42 -8.29 -14.65 -5.83
CA LEU A 42 -7.84 -15.84 -6.56
C LEU A 42 -8.05 -17.12 -5.75
N SER A 43 -7.74 -17.09 -4.44
CA SER A 43 -7.95 -18.23 -3.56
C SER A 43 -9.43 -18.56 -3.36
N SER A 44 -10.27 -17.53 -3.21
CA SER A 44 -11.72 -17.66 -3.15
C SER A 44 -12.27 -18.36 -4.39
N TYR A 45 -11.81 -17.96 -5.58
CA TYR A 45 -12.21 -18.59 -6.84
C TYR A 45 -11.77 -20.06 -6.93
N SER A 46 -10.55 -20.39 -6.50
CA SER A 46 -10.03 -21.76 -6.55
C SER A 46 -10.71 -22.71 -5.55
N TYR A 47 -11.07 -22.24 -4.36
CA TYR A 47 -11.68 -23.05 -3.31
C TYR A 47 -13.20 -22.85 -3.18
N SER A 48 -13.81 -22.05 -4.06
CA SER A 48 -15.23 -21.66 -4.01
C SER A 48 -15.68 -21.12 -2.64
N ASP A 49 -14.77 -20.40 -1.95
CA ASP A 49 -15.00 -19.90 -0.59
C ASP A 49 -15.46 -18.45 -0.60
N ILE A 50 -16.68 -18.21 -0.10
CA ILE A 50 -17.30 -16.88 -0.03
C ILE A 50 -16.67 -16.00 1.05
N LEU A 51 -16.07 -16.59 2.09
CA LEU A 51 -15.44 -15.85 3.18
C LEU A 51 -14.20 -15.10 2.68
N ALA A 52 -13.37 -15.76 1.88
CA ALA A 52 -12.20 -15.15 1.26
C ALA A 52 -12.57 -13.98 0.32
N GLN A 53 -13.72 -14.06 -0.37
CA GLN A 53 -14.24 -12.95 -1.18
C GLN A 53 -14.65 -11.75 -0.33
N GLY A 54 -15.37 -11.98 0.77
CA GLY A 54 -15.76 -10.93 1.72
C GLY A 54 -14.54 -10.26 2.38
N PHE A 55 -13.52 -11.06 2.76
CA PHE A 55 -12.28 -10.53 3.32
C PHE A 55 -11.49 -9.70 2.31
N GLY A 56 -11.55 -10.03 1.02
CA GLY A 56 -10.95 -9.21 -0.05
C GLY A 56 -11.54 -7.80 -0.13
N ILE A 57 -12.86 -7.67 0.00
CA ILE A 57 -13.55 -6.36 0.03
C ILE A 57 -13.15 -5.58 1.29
N TYR A 58 -13.06 -6.27 2.43
CA TYR A 58 -12.60 -5.66 3.69
C TYR A 58 -11.18 -5.09 3.55
N VAL A 59 -10.25 -5.83 2.94
CA VAL A 59 -8.88 -5.34 2.69
C VAL A 59 -8.87 -4.08 1.81
N ILE A 60 -9.72 -4.01 0.78
CA ILE A 60 -9.84 -2.81 -0.07
C ILE A 60 -10.38 -1.62 0.74
N ALA A 61 -11.34 -1.83 1.64
CA ALA A 61 -11.85 -0.76 2.50
C ALA A 61 -10.79 -0.25 3.49
N VAL A 62 -9.99 -1.15 4.06
CA VAL A 62 -8.87 -0.78 4.94
C VAL A 62 -7.79 -0.04 4.17
N ALA A 63 -7.46 -0.46 2.94
CA ALA A 63 -6.52 0.25 2.08
C ALA A 63 -6.99 1.68 1.77
N ALA A 64 -8.28 1.87 1.46
CA ALA A 64 -8.84 3.20 1.27
C ALA A 64 -8.71 4.08 2.54
N ALA A 65 -8.96 3.51 3.72
CA ALA A 65 -8.78 4.22 4.99
C ALA A 65 -7.30 4.56 5.27
N GLU A 66 -6.38 3.64 5.01
CA GLU A 66 -4.94 3.88 5.13
C GLU A 66 -4.50 5.03 4.21
N SER A 67 -4.92 5.02 2.94
CA SER A 67 -4.58 6.07 1.98
C SER A 67 -5.01 7.45 2.47
N ALA A 68 -6.22 7.58 3.02
CA ALA A 68 -6.75 8.83 3.57
C ALA A 68 -5.90 9.35 4.74
N ILE A 69 -5.53 8.45 5.66
CA ILE A 69 -4.69 8.77 6.81
C ILE A 69 -3.26 9.11 6.36
N GLY A 70 -2.68 8.34 5.44
CA GLY A 70 -1.34 8.55 4.89
C GLY A 70 -1.21 9.91 4.20
N LEU A 71 -2.18 10.26 3.35
CA LEU A 71 -2.25 11.58 2.71
C LEU A 71 -2.42 12.71 3.74
N ALA A 72 -3.28 12.54 4.76
CA ALA A 72 -3.44 13.54 5.81
C ALA A 72 -2.13 13.81 6.56
N ILE A 73 -1.37 12.76 6.88
CA ILE A 73 -0.05 12.87 7.52
C ILE A 73 0.94 13.58 6.59
N ILE A 74 0.96 13.25 5.28
CA ILE A 74 1.84 13.92 4.31
C ILE A 74 1.53 15.41 4.22
N VAL A 75 0.25 15.79 4.18
CA VAL A 75 -0.15 17.21 4.14
C VAL A 75 0.30 17.93 5.41
N ALA A 76 0.10 17.34 6.58
CA ALA A 76 0.58 17.92 7.85
C ALA A 76 2.11 18.06 7.87
N PHE A 77 2.84 17.02 7.43
CA PHE A 77 4.30 17.04 7.35
C PHE A 77 4.82 18.11 6.38
N TYR A 78 4.17 18.25 5.22
CA TYR A 78 4.52 19.27 4.23
C TYR A 78 4.31 20.69 4.78
N ARG A 79 3.24 20.93 5.54
CA ARG A 79 3.00 22.22 6.20
C ARG A 79 4.09 22.58 7.22
N LEU A 80 4.67 21.59 7.89
CA LEU A 80 5.71 21.80 8.92
C LEU A 80 7.12 21.98 8.34
N ARG A 81 7.47 21.25 7.26
CA ARG A 81 8.84 21.21 6.72
C ARG A 81 9.00 21.89 5.36
N GLY A 82 7.91 22.21 4.66
CA GLY A 82 7.93 22.78 3.30
C GLY A 82 8.49 21.85 2.22
N SER A 83 8.82 20.60 2.56
CA SER A 83 9.36 19.60 1.64
C SER A 83 8.85 18.21 2.02
N ILE A 84 8.58 17.40 0.98
CA ILE A 84 8.10 16.02 1.07
C ILE A 84 9.28 15.04 1.19
N ALA A 85 10.51 15.51 0.91
CA ALA A 85 11.71 14.69 1.00
C ALA A 85 12.13 14.48 2.46
N ILE A 86 12.34 13.22 2.85
CA ILE A 86 12.71 12.84 4.23
C ILE A 86 14.16 13.25 4.55
N SER A 87 15.01 13.43 3.53
CA SER A 87 16.38 13.93 3.68
C SER A 87 16.43 15.46 3.66
N ASN A 88 16.12 16.10 4.79
CA ASN A 88 16.65 17.42 5.06
C ASN A 88 17.06 17.50 6.54
N PRO A 89 18.34 17.27 6.87
CA PRO A 89 18.87 17.59 8.19
C PRO A 89 19.07 19.11 8.22
N LYS A 90 18.01 19.87 8.49
CA LYS A 90 18.19 21.20 9.05
C LYS A 90 18.15 21.04 10.56
N ARG A 91 19.31 21.34 11.16
CA ARG A 91 19.53 21.60 12.58
C ARG A 91 18.34 22.29 13.23
#